data_AF-A0A1S6J3L3-F1
#
_entry.id   AF-A0A1S6J3L3-F1
#
_cell.length_a   1.000
_cell.length_b   1.000
_cell.length_c   1.000
_cell.angle_alpha   90.00
_cell.angle_beta   90.00
_cell.angle_gamma   90.00
#
_symmetry.space_group_name_H-M   'P 1'
#
loop_
_entity.id
_entity.type
_entity.pdbx_description
1 polymer ?
#
loop_
_entity_poly.entity_id
_entity_poly.type
_entity_poly.pdbx_seq_one_letter_code
_entity_poly.pdbx_strand_id
1 'polypeptide(L)'
;MSATATILDAYCIRAATGTDASVNEAVGALAGKIPLSSIGTSLQDFVASVPQAVAAIDAARGDPDNLYITTSTEGDLDNAVWPGNGSTGTVGSGQTQPLGMTVPVDFVQNVSLWDYDDVSSDDLLGSIRIEESERGQGPIAKLATSAVEGSVYYVTYRVD
;
A
#
# COMPACT_ATOMS: atom_id res chain seq x y z
N MET A 1 20.92 13.37 11.50
CA MET A 1 20.68 11.92 11.62
C MET A 1 19.41 11.67 10.84
N SER A 2 19.47 10.83 9.81
CA SER A 2 18.29 10.42 9.04
C SER A 2 17.36 9.57 9.91
N ALA A 3 16.06 9.68 9.69
CA ALA A 3 15.08 8.80 10.33
C ALA A 3 15.14 7.39 9.73
N THR A 4 14.54 6.44 10.42
CA THR A 4 14.27 5.11 9.83
C THR A 4 12.79 4.86 9.86
N ALA A 5 12.20 4.51 8.72
CA ALA A 5 10.83 4.03 8.67
C ALA A 5 10.81 2.51 8.71
N THR A 6 10.00 1.94 9.60
CA THR A 6 9.66 0.51 9.58
C THR A 6 8.32 0.35 8.87
N ILE A 7 8.30 -0.31 7.72
CA ILE A 7 7.08 -0.66 6.99
C ILE A 7 6.58 -2.00 7.56
N LEU A 8 5.40 -1.96 8.15
CA LEU A 8 4.83 -3.09 8.88
C LEU A 8 4.08 -4.02 7.93
N ASP A 9 3.13 -3.48 7.18
CA ASP A 9 2.23 -4.23 6.33
C ASP A 9 1.62 -3.37 5.21
N ALA A 10 1.06 -4.06 4.21
CA ALA A 10 0.17 -3.50 3.21
C ALA A 10 -1.19 -4.19 3.31
N TYR A 11 -2.25 -3.42 3.53
CA TYR A 11 -3.63 -3.89 3.49
C TYR A 11 -4.26 -3.58 2.14
N CYS A 12 -4.58 -4.63 1.38
CA CYS A 12 -5.24 -4.52 0.10
C CYS A 12 -6.73 -4.28 0.30
N ILE A 13 -7.22 -3.11 -0.11
CA ILE A 13 -8.66 -2.84 -0.19
C ILE A 13 -9.17 -3.29 -1.55
N ARG A 14 -8.37 -3.07 -2.59
CA ARG A 14 -8.69 -3.48 -3.94
C ARG A 14 -7.41 -3.79 -4.70
N ALA A 15 -7.32 -5.03 -5.17
CA ALA A 15 -6.29 -5.51 -6.09
C ALA A 15 -6.39 -4.80 -7.46
N ALA A 16 -5.33 -4.88 -8.26
CA ALA A 16 -5.36 -4.38 -9.63
C ALA A 16 -6.44 -5.12 -10.45
N THR A 17 -7.11 -4.37 -11.32
CA THR A 17 -8.20 -4.93 -12.15
C THR A 17 -8.17 -4.45 -13.59
N GLY A 18 -7.21 -3.59 -13.96
CA GLY A 18 -7.08 -2.97 -15.29
C GLY A 18 -8.31 -2.16 -15.74
N THR A 19 -9.23 -1.78 -14.82
CA THR A 19 -10.46 -1.03 -15.14
C THR A 19 -10.87 0.00 -14.06
N ASP A 20 -11.09 1.25 -14.50
CA ASP A 20 -11.07 2.46 -13.65
C ASP A 20 -12.37 2.80 -12.88
N ALA A 21 -13.54 2.33 -13.31
CA ALA A 21 -14.79 3.06 -13.02
C ALA A 21 -15.24 3.06 -11.55
N SER A 22 -14.94 2.03 -10.76
CA SER A 22 -15.44 1.86 -9.37
C SER A 22 -14.46 2.31 -8.28
N VAL A 23 -13.23 2.73 -8.64
CA VAL A 23 -12.13 3.01 -7.70
C VAL A 23 -12.30 4.38 -7.05
N ASN A 24 -12.67 5.37 -7.88
CA ASN A 24 -12.69 6.78 -7.50
C ASN A 24 -13.69 7.07 -6.36
N GLU A 25 -14.81 6.35 -6.31
CA GLU A 25 -15.81 6.51 -5.24
C GLU A 25 -15.33 5.94 -3.90
N ALA A 26 -14.64 4.79 -3.92
CA ALA A 26 -14.09 4.18 -2.71
C ALA A 26 -12.90 4.98 -2.16
N VAL A 27 -12.00 5.45 -3.04
CA VAL A 27 -10.87 6.31 -2.66
C VAL A 27 -11.34 7.62 -2.04
N GLY A 28 -12.38 8.25 -2.61
CA GLY A 28 -12.94 9.49 -2.06
C GLY A 28 -13.56 9.36 -0.66
N ALA A 29 -13.95 8.15 -0.25
CA ALA A 29 -14.52 7.87 1.06
C ALA A 29 -13.45 7.54 2.13
N LEU A 30 -12.22 7.24 1.72
CA LEU A 30 -11.13 6.80 2.59
C LEU A 30 -10.22 7.97 3.00
N ALA A 31 -9.73 7.92 4.24
CA ALA A 31 -8.79 8.93 4.73
C ALA A 31 -7.39 8.66 4.18
N GLY A 32 -6.79 9.64 3.48
CA GLY A 32 -5.46 9.47 2.89
C GLY A 32 -4.33 9.17 3.89
N LYS A 33 -4.51 9.53 5.16
CA LYS A 33 -3.59 9.25 6.27
C LYS A 33 -4.36 9.03 7.56
N ILE A 34 -4.06 7.96 8.27
CA ILE A 34 -4.68 7.56 9.54
C ILE A 34 -3.58 7.28 10.58
N PRO A 35 -3.41 8.11 11.61
CA PRO A 35 -2.67 7.72 12.80
C PRO A 35 -3.40 6.56 13.47
N LEU A 36 -2.79 5.37 13.59
CA LEU A 36 -3.50 4.20 14.12
C LEU A 36 -3.87 4.36 15.59
N SER A 37 -3.16 5.21 16.33
CA SER A 37 -3.52 5.59 17.70
C SER A 37 -4.82 6.41 17.80
N SER A 38 -5.30 6.97 16.69
CA SER A 38 -6.54 7.78 16.63
C SER A 38 -7.79 6.96 16.33
N ILE A 39 -7.65 5.79 15.69
CA ILE A 39 -8.76 4.87 15.46
C ILE A 39 -8.79 3.91 16.66
N GLY A 40 -9.84 3.96 17.48
CA GLY A 40 -9.98 3.09 18.66
C GLY A 40 -10.23 1.61 18.33
N THR A 41 -9.80 1.17 17.14
CA THR A 41 -10.06 -0.14 16.53
C THR A 41 -8.94 -0.50 15.54
N SER A 42 -9.00 -1.68 14.93
CA SER A 42 -8.04 -2.06 13.89
C SER A 42 -8.27 -1.28 12.58
N LEU A 43 -7.24 -1.19 11.74
CA LEU A 43 -7.39 -0.61 10.39
C LEU A 43 -8.44 -1.35 9.56
N GLN A 44 -8.50 -2.67 9.67
CA GLN A 44 -9.45 -3.52 8.96
C GLN A 44 -10.89 -3.22 9.39
N ASP A 45 -11.13 -3.07 10.70
CA ASP A 45 -12.45 -2.69 11.22
C ASP A 45 -12.84 -1.27 10.81
N PHE A 46 -11.88 -0.34 10.78
CA PHE A 46 -12.11 1.01 10.24
C PHE A 46 -12.54 0.95 8.77
N VAL A 47 -11.83 0.19 7.93
CA VAL A 47 -12.18 0.04 6.52
C VAL A 47 -13.53 -0.65 6.34
N ALA A 48 -13.82 -1.68 7.14
CA ALA A 48 -15.12 -2.37 7.13
C ALA A 48 -16.29 -1.45 7.55
N SER A 49 -16.01 -0.37 8.28
CA SER A 49 -17.01 0.64 8.63
C SER A 49 -17.36 1.62 7.50
N VAL A 50 -16.59 1.61 6.40
CA VAL A 50 -16.80 2.44 5.20
C VAL A 50 -17.46 1.59 4.11
N PRO A 51 -18.78 1.74 3.85
CA PRO A 51 -19.50 0.88 2.90
C PRO A 51 -18.90 0.86 1.49
N GLN A 52 -18.38 1.99 1.02
CA GLN A 52 -17.73 2.11 -0.29
C GLN A 52 -16.45 1.28 -0.38
N ALA A 53 -15.70 1.17 0.72
CA ALA A 53 -14.50 0.34 0.76
C ALA A 53 -14.85 -1.15 0.78
N VAL A 54 -15.91 -1.55 1.48
CA VAL A 54 -16.44 -2.93 1.44
C VAL A 54 -16.90 -3.29 0.03
N ALA A 55 -17.64 -2.39 -0.64
CA ALA A 55 -18.06 -2.59 -2.01
C ALA A 55 -16.87 -2.73 -2.99
N ALA A 56 -15.80 -1.96 -2.77
CA ALA A 56 -14.57 -2.08 -3.55
C ALA A 56 -13.88 -3.44 -3.34
N ILE A 57 -13.79 -3.91 -2.10
CA ILE A 57 -13.25 -5.25 -1.77
C ILE A 57 -14.05 -6.34 -2.50
N ASP A 58 -15.37 -6.29 -2.41
CA ASP A 58 -16.23 -7.32 -3.01
C ASP A 58 -16.24 -7.28 -4.55
N ALA A 59 -16.12 -6.09 -5.15
CA ALA A 59 -16.02 -5.94 -6.61
C ALA A 59 -14.68 -6.43 -7.17
N ALA A 60 -13.62 -6.34 -6.37
CA ALA A 60 -12.25 -6.66 -6.76
C ALA A 60 -11.83 -8.09 -6.39
N ARG A 61 -12.79 -9.01 -6.20
CA ARG A 61 -12.52 -10.45 -5.98
C ARG A 61 -12.01 -11.16 -7.25
N GLY A 62 -11.09 -10.51 -7.96
CA GLY A 62 -10.32 -11.07 -9.08
C GLY A 62 -9.07 -11.78 -8.59
N ASP A 63 -8.09 -11.91 -9.48
CA ASP A 63 -6.79 -12.50 -9.16
C ASP A 63 -6.02 -11.63 -8.15
N PRO A 64 -5.26 -12.23 -7.22
CA PRO A 64 -4.46 -11.48 -6.26
C PRO A 64 -3.23 -10.85 -6.92
N ASP A 65 -2.77 -9.73 -6.38
CA ASP A 65 -1.56 -9.06 -6.88
C ASP A 65 -0.30 -9.84 -6.44
N ASN A 66 0.66 -9.98 -7.33
CA ASN A 66 2.03 -10.42 -7.09
C ASN A 66 2.89 -9.25 -6.57
N LEU A 67 2.60 -8.83 -5.33
CA LEU A 67 3.15 -7.65 -4.70
C LEU A 67 4.69 -7.69 -4.53
N TYR A 68 5.35 -6.64 -4.98
CA TYR A 68 6.68 -6.25 -4.52
C TYR A 68 6.77 -4.75 -4.24
N ILE A 69 7.81 -4.33 -3.53
CA ILE A 69 8.00 -2.95 -3.08
C ILE A 69 9.33 -2.40 -3.58
N THR A 70 9.31 -1.15 -4.08
CA THR A 70 10.51 -0.37 -4.36
C THR A 70 10.53 0.94 -3.57
N THR A 71 11.70 1.58 -3.51
CA THR A 71 11.88 2.92 -2.90
C THR A 71 11.95 4.04 -3.95
N SER A 72 11.76 3.70 -5.21
CA SER A 72 11.67 4.58 -6.38
C SER A 72 10.33 4.39 -7.07
N THR A 73 10.06 5.16 -8.12
CA THR A 73 8.89 4.97 -8.98
C THR A 73 9.23 4.15 -10.23
N GLU A 74 10.29 3.35 -10.18
CA GLU A 74 10.70 2.45 -11.26
C GLU A 74 10.33 1.02 -10.86
N GLY A 75 9.49 0.39 -11.69
CA GLY A 75 9.06 -0.99 -11.53
C GLY A 75 10.08 -1.92 -12.16
N ASP A 76 10.83 -2.61 -11.31
CA ASP A 76 11.76 -3.66 -11.67
C ASP A 76 11.94 -4.56 -10.45
N LEU A 77 11.57 -5.82 -10.58
CA LEU A 77 11.63 -6.81 -9.51
C LEU A 77 13.06 -7.02 -8.99
N ASP A 78 14.08 -6.81 -9.81
CA ASP A 78 15.48 -6.89 -9.38
C ASP A 78 15.86 -5.74 -8.42
N ASN A 79 15.11 -4.63 -8.46
CA ASN A 79 15.27 -3.48 -7.58
C ASN A 79 14.34 -3.53 -6.35
N ALA A 80 13.62 -4.65 -6.15
CA ALA A 80 12.71 -4.81 -5.03
C ALA A 80 13.46 -4.74 -3.69
N VAL A 81 12.99 -3.86 -2.81
CA VAL A 81 13.43 -3.80 -1.40
C VAL A 81 12.64 -4.75 -0.51
N TRP A 82 11.48 -5.23 -0.99
CA TRP A 82 10.73 -6.33 -0.41
C TRP A 82 9.93 -7.07 -1.49
N PRO A 83 9.80 -8.41 -1.39
CA PRO A 83 10.57 -9.32 -0.53
C PRO A 83 12.09 -9.28 -0.81
N GLY A 84 12.46 -8.76 -1.98
CA GLY A 84 13.83 -8.74 -2.51
C GLY A 84 14.17 -10.05 -3.24
N ASN A 85 15.35 -10.08 -3.87
CA ASN A 85 15.87 -11.25 -4.58
C ASN A 85 14.96 -11.78 -5.71
N GLY A 86 14.34 -10.89 -6.49
CA GLY A 86 13.53 -11.33 -7.63
C GLY A 86 12.26 -12.09 -7.24
N SER A 87 11.71 -11.85 -6.04
CA SER A 87 10.55 -12.58 -5.50
C SER A 87 9.39 -11.62 -5.23
N THR A 88 8.18 -12.16 -5.14
CA THR A 88 6.95 -11.42 -4.83
C THR A 88 6.22 -12.05 -3.64
N GLY A 89 5.35 -11.27 -2.99
CA GLY A 89 4.28 -11.78 -2.15
C GLY A 89 2.97 -11.85 -2.93
N THR A 90 1.96 -12.50 -2.37
CA THR A 90 0.62 -12.56 -2.98
C THR A 90 -0.38 -11.94 -2.03
N VAL A 91 -1.16 -10.97 -2.51
CA VAL A 91 -2.16 -10.29 -1.68
C VAL A 91 -3.45 -10.07 -2.46
N GLY A 92 -4.56 -10.59 -1.93
CA GLY A 92 -5.89 -10.36 -2.46
C GLY A 92 -6.63 -9.22 -1.74
N SER A 93 -7.69 -8.72 -2.37
CA SER A 93 -8.61 -7.74 -1.78
C SER A 93 -9.13 -8.21 -0.40
N GLY A 94 -9.07 -7.33 0.59
CA GLY A 94 -9.42 -7.61 1.98
C GLY A 94 -8.33 -8.33 2.78
N GLN A 95 -7.15 -8.61 2.21
CA GLN A 95 -6.03 -9.28 2.88
C GLN A 95 -4.93 -8.31 3.28
N THR A 96 -4.13 -8.71 4.26
CA THR A 96 -2.95 -7.97 4.73
C THR A 96 -1.70 -8.77 4.40
N GLN A 97 -0.72 -8.13 3.77
CA GLN A 97 0.60 -8.67 3.53
C GLN A 97 1.60 -8.09 4.53
N PRO A 98 2.16 -8.88 5.46
CA PRO A 98 3.25 -8.46 6.32
C PRO A 98 4.49 -8.17 5.48
N LEU A 99 5.08 -6.99 5.68
CA LEU A 99 6.28 -6.54 4.96
C LEU A 99 7.51 -6.62 5.86
N GLY A 100 7.45 -6.01 7.05
CA GLY A 100 8.52 -6.10 8.06
C GLY A 100 9.88 -5.56 7.58
N MET A 101 9.89 -4.62 6.64
CA MET A 101 11.10 -4.03 6.06
C MET A 101 11.38 -2.64 6.66
N THR A 102 12.62 -2.18 6.55
CA THR A 102 13.03 -0.84 7.01
C THR A 102 13.69 -0.06 5.89
N VAL A 103 13.41 1.24 5.82
CA VAL A 103 14.00 2.16 4.82
C VAL A 103 14.52 3.43 5.50
N PRO A 104 15.66 3.97 5.07
CA PRO A 104 16.11 5.28 5.55
C PRO A 104 15.15 6.36 5.08
N VAL A 105 14.96 7.40 5.89
CA VAL A 105 14.18 8.58 5.54
C VAL A 105 15.05 9.82 5.75
N ASP A 106 15.42 10.46 4.64
CA ASP A 106 16.10 11.75 4.63
C ASP A 106 15.14 12.79 4.04
N PHE A 107 14.50 13.57 4.90
CA PHE A 107 13.34 14.42 4.61
C PHE A 107 12.09 13.66 4.13
N VAL A 108 12.19 12.93 3.01
CA VAL A 108 11.11 12.13 2.42
C VAL A 108 11.66 10.85 1.80
N GLN A 109 10.94 9.74 1.99
CA GLN A 109 11.17 8.47 1.32
C GLN A 109 9.91 8.03 0.58
N ASN A 110 10.04 7.67 -0.70
CA ASN A 110 8.97 7.03 -1.45
C ASN A 110 8.93 5.54 -1.15
N VAL A 111 7.72 4.98 -1.10
CA VAL A 111 7.47 3.54 -1.09
C VAL A 111 6.42 3.28 -2.15
N SER A 112 6.78 2.49 -3.16
CA SER A 112 5.93 2.18 -4.31
C SER A 112 5.60 0.69 -4.30
N LEU A 113 4.31 0.39 -4.47
CA LEU A 113 3.76 -0.96 -4.54
C LEU A 113 3.58 -1.32 -6.00
N TRP A 114 4.01 -2.52 -6.36
CA TRP A 114 3.97 -3.01 -7.73
C TRP A 114 3.38 -4.41 -7.79
N ASP A 115 2.64 -4.69 -8.86
CA ASP A 115 2.27 -6.04 -9.25
C ASP A 115 3.23 -6.51 -10.35
N TYR A 116 3.82 -7.67 -10.16
CA TYR A 116 4.74 -8.26 -11.13
C TYR A 116 3.99 -9.01 -12.21
N ASP A 117 4.36 -8.73 -13.45
CA ASP A 117 3.85 -9.38 -14.65
C ASP A 117 4.98 -10.04 -15.45
N ASP A 118 4.83 -11.33 -15.76
CA ASP A 118 5.86 -12.09 -16.51
C ASP A 118 5.81 -11.88 -18.03
N VAL A 119 4.71 -11.31 -18.53
CA VAL A 119 4.43 -11.08 -19.95
C VAL A 119 4.31 -9.60 -20.34
N SER A 120 4.14 -8.71 -19.36
CA SER A 120 3.95 -7.26 -19.52
C SER A 120 4.98 -6.48 -18.71
N SER A 121 4.85 -5.15 -18.72
CA SER A 121 5.53 -4.31 -17.73
C SER A 121 4.79 -4.41 -16.39
N ASP A 122 5.53 -4.35 -15.29
CA ASP A 122 4.96 -4.36 -13.95
C ASP A 122 4.02 -3.17 -13.71
N ASP A 123 2.94 -3.43 -12.99
CA ASP A 123 1.86 -2.49 -12.78
C ASP A 123 2.05 -1.72 -11.47
N LEU A 124 2.06 -0.38 -11.57
CA LEU A 124 2.17 0.47 -10.38
C LEU A 124 0.84 0.45 -9.63
N LEU A 125 0.82 -0.19 -8.46
CA LEU A 125 -0.36 -0.28 -7.60
C LEU A 125 -0.60 0.99 -6.77
N GLY A 126 0.43 1.79 -6.59
CA GLY A 126 0.35 3.07 -5.90
C GLY A 126 1.64 3.40 -5.16
N SER A 127 1.68 4.58 -4.57
CA SER A 127 2.86 5.01 -3.81
C SER A 127 2.47 5.88 -2.63
N ILE A 128 3.26 5.79 -1.56
CA ILE A 128 3.21 6.73 -0.44
C ILE A 128 4.52 7.48 -0.31
N ARG A 129 4.44 8.68 0.26
CA ARG A 129 5.59 9.46 0.70
C ARG A 129 5.64 9.41 2.22
N ILE A 130 6.70 8.86 2.78
CA ILE A 130 6.97 8.86 4.21
C ILE A 130 7.83 10.07 4.51
N GLU A 131 7.44 10.89 5.47
CA GLU A 131 8.17 12.10 5.82
C GLU A 131 8.93 11.93 7.14
N GLU A 132 10.13 12.52 7.23
CA GLU A 132 10.88 12.56 8.50
C GLU A 132 10.10 13.28 9.61
N SER A 133 9.22 14.22 9.24
CA SER A 133 8.31 14.94 10.14
C SER A 133 7.31 14.03 10.88
N GLU A 134 7.14 12.79 10.40
CA GLU A 134 6.28 11.76 11.00
C GLU A 134 6.95 11.01 12.16
N ARG A 135 8.22 11.32 12.47
CA ARG A 135 8.98 10.71 13.56
C ARG A 135 8.24 10.85 14.90
N GLY A 136 8.11 9.72 15.61
CA GLY A 136 7.50 9.67 16.93
C GLY A 136 5.97 9.77 16.97
N GLN A 137 5.28 9.81 15.83
CA GLN A 137 3.80 9.81 15.77
C GLN A 137 3.19 8.42 16.04
N GLY A 138 4.02 7.38 16.15
CA GLY A 138 3.59 5.98 16.21
C GLY A 138 3.20 5.42 14.84
N PRO A 139 2.51 4.28 14.79
CA PRO A 139 2.07 3.68 13.54
C PRO A 139 1.04 4.54 12.80
N ILE A 140 1.24 4.70 11.49
CA ILE A 140 0.40 5.45 10.56
C ILE A 140 0.05 4.51 9.40
N ALA A 141 -1.22 4.47 9.00
CA ALA A 141 -1.64 3.93 7.71
C ALA A 141 -1.78 5.08 6.71
N LYS A 142 -1.15 4.96 5.54
CA LYS A 142 -1.25 5.95 4.46
C LYS A 142 -1.76 5.27 3.19
N LEU A 143 -2.68 5.93 2.50
CA LEU A 143 -3.34 5.38 1.34
C LEU A 143 -2.41 5.45 0.12
N ALA A 144 -2.22 4.32 -0.55
CA ALA A 144 -1.57 4.19 -1.85
C ALA A 144 -2.64 3.79 -2.87
N THR A 145 -2.70 4.50 -4.00
CA THR A 145 -3.71 4.25 -5.03
C THR A 145 -3.10 4.37 -6.42
N SER A 146 -3.58 3.54 -7.34
CA SER A 146 -3.34 3.70 -8.77
C SER A 146 -4.65 3.95 -9.48
N ALA A 147 -4.75 5.10 -10.16
CA ALA A 147 -5.92 5.40 -10.98
C ALA A 147 -5.95 4.58 -12.29
N VAL A 148 -4.79 4.07 -12.73
CA VAL A 148 -4.65 3.26 -13.95
C VAL A 148 -5.01 1.80 -13.67
N GLU A 149 -4.51 1.25 -12.56
CA GLU A 149 -4.79 -0.14 -12.19
C GLU A 149 -6.09 -0.31 -11.41
N GLY A 150 -6.57 0.80 -10.87
CA GLY A 150 -7.70 0.83 -9.97
C GLY A 150 -7.45 0.19 -8.61
N SER A 151 -6.19 0.01 -8.22
CA SER A 151 -5.80 -0.58 -6.96
C SER A 151 -5.80 0.42 -5.81
N VAL A 152 -6.11 -0.08 -4.61
CA VAL A 152 -6.22 0.71 -3.39
C VAL A 152 -5.63 -0.08 -2.23
N TYR A 153 -4.64 0.52 -1.59
CA TYR A 153 -3.90 -0.06 -0.48
C TYR A 153 -3.77 0.93 0.68
N TYR A 154 -3.77 0.42 1.90
CA TYR A 154 -3.13 1.12 3.01
C TYR A 154 -1.77 0.51 3.29
N VAL A 155 -0.74 1.36 3.38
CA VAL A 155 0.58 0.96 3.84
C VAL A 155 0.73 1.43 5.28
N THR A 156 0.97 0.50 6.20
CA THR A 156 1.20 0.81 7.60
C THR A 156 2.70 0.90 7.88
N TYR A 157 3.14 2.00 8.50
CA TYR A 157 4.53 2.22 8.88
C TYR A 157 4.64 3.02 10.16
N ARG A 158 5.83 3.05 10.75
CA ARG A 158 6.21 4.03 11.78
C ARG A 158 7.56 4.65 11.43
N VAL A 159 7.80 5.87 11.89
CA VAL A 159 9.08 6.57 11.72
C VAL A 159 9.74 6.74 13.09
N ASP A 160 10.96 6.23 13.20
CA ASP A 160 11.82 6.22 14.38
C ASP A 160 12.99 7.23 14.24
#